data_AF-A0A7Y8ISQ5-F1
#
_entry.id   AF-A0A7Y8ISQ5-F1
#
_cell.length_a   1.000
_cell.length_b   1.000
_cell.length_c   1.000
_cell.angle_alpha   90.00
_cell.angle_beta   90.00
_cell.angle_gamma   90.00
#
_symmetry.space_group_name_H-M   'P 1'
#
loop_
_entity.id
_entity.type
_entity.pdbx_description
1 polymer ?
#
loop_
_entity_poly.entity_id
_entity_poly.type
_entity_poly.pdbx_seq_one_letter_code
_entity_poly.pdbx_strand_id
1 'polypeptide(L)'
;MKSFKYLYGPVPSRRLGRSLGIDLVPHKVCTYDCIYCQIGKTTEKTIIRKEYVPVKDLLEEVENFLKEENASIDHLSLAGSGEPTLHSKIRSIIEGLKKITSIPIAVITNGFLLWDLEVREDLLQADIVLPSLDAVSQEVFVKINRPRSGFPIEKVIEGLVAFREIYKGQIWLEILFCKGVNDSKEELMRMKETVNRIRPDFIHLNTVIRPPSEGWVNPLDQKEIDHVRVFFGEKASIISEFDRHPLLAPERDIREEILKILKRRPLSLYDLSRGMGIPQNEVNPYIEPLIREGKIKTRIFGELIYYEISEN
;
A
#
# COMPACT_ATOMS: atom_id res chain seq x y z
N MET A 1 18.52 15.22 -12.71
CA MET A 1 17.05 15.12 -12.55
C MET A 1 16.64 15.67 -11.20
N LYS A 2 15.51 16.37 -11.13
CA LYS A 2 14.93 16.76 -9.84
C LYS A 2 14.57 15.47 -9.11
N SER A 3 15.25 15.22 -7.99
CA SER A 3 14.84 14.18 -7.05
C SER A 3 13.62 14.71 -6.32
N PHE A 4 12.44 14.19 -6.64
CA PHE A 4 11.26 14.42 -5.81
C PHE A 4 11.52 13.82 -4.43
N LYS A 5 11.28 14.61 -3.38
CA LYS A 5 11.57 14.23 -1.99
C LYS A 5 10.39 13.50 -1.36
N TYR A 6 9.18 13.88 -1.74
CA TYR A 6 7.93 13.39 -1.15
C TYR A 6 7.10 12.58 -2.14
N LEU A 7 7.38 12.68 -3.43
CA LEU A 7 6.64 11.97 -4.48
C LEU A 7 7.34 10.71 -4.96
N TYR A 8 6.55 9.75 -5.42
CA TYR A 8 7.05 8.62 -6.22
C TYR A 8 6.06 8.18 -7.29
N GLY A 9 6.62 7.69 -8.40
CA GLY A 9 5.84 7.34 -9.57
C GLY A 9 5.62 8.53 -10.50
N PRO A 10 4.50 8.58 -11.24
CA PRO A 10 3.35 7.69 -11.17
C PRO A 10 3.70 6.25 -11.48
N VAL A 11 3.23 5.32 -10.65
CA VAL A 11 3.45 3.88 -10.83
C VAL A 11 2.14 3.13 -11.00
N PRO A 12 2.16 2.04 -11.77
CA PRO A 12 1.21 0.94 -11.70
C PRO A 12 0.76 0.56 -10.29
N SER A 13 -0.50 0.78 -9.99
CA SER A 13 -1.18 0.29 -8.79
C SER A 13 -2.10 -0.86 -9.16
N ARG A 14 -2.03 -1.94 -8.37
CA ARG A 14 -2.91 -3.11 -8.52
C ARG A 14 -4.39 -2.80 -8.27
N ARG A 15 -4.67 -1.63 -7.66
CA ARG A 15 -6.01 -1.23 -7.18
C ARG A 15 -6.47 0.11 -7.73
N LEU A 16 -5.53 1.03 -8.00
CA LEU A 16 -5.82 2.45 -8.23
C LEU A 16 -5.37 2.92 -9.63
N GLY A 17 -5.23 2.00 -10.59
CA GLY A 17 -4.72 2.34 -11.92
C GLY A 17 -3.28 2.88 -11.87
N ARG A 18 -2.96 3.93 -12.62
CA ARG A 18 -1.68 4.62 -12.57
C ARG A 18 -1.72 5.70 -11.51
N SER A 19 -1.00 5.50 -10.41
CA SER A 19 -1.09 6.39 -9.25
C SER A 19 0.24 7.09 -8.94
N LEU A 20 0.16 8.40 -8.67
CA LEU A 20 1.24 9.17 -8.07
C LEU A 20 1.18 8.99 -6.55
N GLY A 21 2.24 8.43 -5.98
CA GLY A 21 2.34 8.22 -4.55
C GLY A 21 2.95 9.44 -3.84
N ILE A 22 2.43 9.71 -2.65
CA ILE A 22 2.82 10.82 -1.79
C ILE A 22 3.20 10.24 -0.42
N ASP A 23 4.48 10.28 -0.09
CA ASP A 23 5.01 9.85 1.20
C ASP A 23 4.78 10.92 2.26
N LEU A 24 4.06 10.54 3.32
CA LEU A 24 3.75 11.45 4.43
C LEU A 24 4.62 11.22 5.67
N VAL A 25 5.40 10.15 5.70
CA VAL A 25 6.21 9.77 6.87
C VAL A 25 7.56 9.22 6.43
N PRO A 26 8.60 9.28 7.28
CA PRO A 26 9.88 8.66 7.01
C PRO A 26 9.75 7.14 6.85
N HIS A 27 10.77 6.54 6.25
CA HIS A 27 10.83 5.12 6.00
C HIS A 27 10.58 4.31 7.27
N LYS A 28 9.52 3.49 7.23
CA LYS A 28 9.09 2.53 8.24
C LYS A 28 8.72 3.14 9.60
N VAL A 29 8.29 4.40 9.62
CA VAL A 29 7.53 4.99 10.74
C VAL A 29 6.08 4.52 10.65
N CYS A 30 5.64 3.66 11.58
CA CYS A 30 4.36 2.97 11.47
C CYS A 30 3.78 2.64 12.85
N THR A 31 2.48 2.38 12.92
CA THR A 31 1.80 1.91 14.15
C THR A 31 1.94 0.39 14.37
N TYR A 32 2.30 -0.33 13.31
CA TYR A 32 2.44 -1.79 13.28
C TYR A 32 3.84 -2.21 12.87
N ASP A 33 4.18 -3.46 13.17
CA ASP A 33 5.37 -4.16 12.67
C ASP A 33 4.97 -5.47 11.97
N CYS A 34 4.16 -5.35 10.92
CA CYS A 34 3.57 -6.51 10.25
C CYS A 34 4.62 -7.49 9.73
N ILE A 35 4.39 -8.79 9.96
CA ILE A 35 5.28 -9.89 9.53
C ILE A 35 5.39 -10.04 8.02
N TYR A 36 4.40 -9.54 7.29
CA TYR A 36 4.30 -9.63 5.84
C TYR A 36 4.79 -8.36 5.12
N CYS A 37 5.23 -7.34 5.86
CA CYS A 37 5.47 -6.02 5.27
C CYS A 37 6.60 -6.07 4.22
N GLN A 38 6.26 -5.85 2.95
CA GLN A 38 7.20 -5.87 1.83
C GLN A 38 8.28 -4.78 1.88
N ILE A 39 8.05 -3.73 2.69
CA ILE A 39 8.96 -2.59 2.86
C ILE A 39 10.03 -2.93 3.93
N GLY A 40 9.81 -3.97 4.73
CA GLY A 40 10.73 -4.41 5.77
C GLY A 40 10.22 -4.12 7.18
N LYS A 41 11.13 -4.23 8.15
CA LYS A 41 10.85 -4.08 9.58
C LYS A 41 10.66 -2.62 9.97
N THR A 42 9.84 -2.39 10.99
CA THR A 42 9.48 -1.05 11.47
C THR A 42 10.66 -0.43 12.19
N THR A 43 11.06 0.76 11.74
CA THR A 43 12.20 1.52 12.30
C THR A 43 11.76 2.33 13.51
N GLU A 44 10.56 2.90 13.46
CA GLU A 44 9.92 3.62 14.56
C GLU A 44 8.47 3.16 14.69
N LYS A 45 8.19 2.35 15.72
CA LYS A 45 6.81 1.95 16.05
C LYS A 45 6.19 2.97 16.99
N THR A 46 5.25 3.78 16.49
CA THR A 46 4.68 4.92 17.23
C THR A 46 3.20 5.12 16.94
N ILE A 47 2.52 5.82 17.84
CA ILE A 47 1.15 6.34 17.66
C ILE A 47 1.11 7.87 17.72
N ILE A 48 2.28 8.50 17.87
CA ILE A 48 2.40 9.94 18.05
C ILE A 48 2.27 10.60 16.68
N ARG A 49 1.23 11.41 16.52
CA ARG A 49 1.00 12.17 15.29
C ARG A 49 1.84 13.43 15.28
N LYS A 50 2.55 13.69 14.18
CA LYS A 50 3.39 14.89 13.99
C LYS A 50 3.37 15.34 12.53
N GLU A 51 3.83 16.55 12.26
CA GLU A 51 4.14 16.98 10.91
C GLU A 51 5.52 16.40 10.54
N TYR A 52 5.52 15.24 9.90
CA TYR A 52 6.75 14.56 9.47
C TYR A 52 7.31 15.15 8.17
N VAL A 53 6.44 15.76 7.36
CA VAL A 53 6.78 16.41 6.10
C VAL A 53 6.13 17.80 6.10
N PRO A 54 6.87 18.88 5.78
CA PRO A 54 6.28 20.21 5.68
C PRO A 54 5.18 20.25 4.62
N VAL A 55 3.95 20.62 5.02
CA VAL A 55 2.78 20.62 4.12
C VAL A 55 3.03 21.50 2.89
N LYS A 56 3.62 22.68 3.09
CA LYS A 56 3.90 23.63 2.01
C LYS A 56 4.81 23.02 0.95
N ASP A 57 5.94 22.46 1.37
CA ASP A 57 6.94 21.89 0.46
C ASP A 57 6.35 20.72 -0.34
N LEU A 58 5.53 19.89 0.30
CA LEU A 58 4.85 18.77 -0.35
C LEU A 58 3.87 19.25 -1.42
N LEU A 59 3.02 20.23 -1.10
CA LEU A 59 2.03 20.76 -2.04
C LEU A 59 2.70 21.47 -3.22
N GLU A 60 3.77 22.22 -2.97
CA GLU A 60 4.58 22.84 -4.03
C GLU A 60 5.25 21.79 -4.92
N GLU A 61 5.78 20.70 -4.34
CA GLU A 61 6.36 19.60 -5.10
C GLU A 61 5.31 18.91 -5.99
N VAL A 62 4.09 18.68 -5.48
CA VAL A 62 2.98 18.13 -6.27
C VAL A 62 2.56 19.06 -7.39
N GLU A 63 2.40 20.35 -7.12
CA GLU A 63 2.01 21.34 -8.13
C GLU A 63 3.05 21.42 -9.25
N ASN A 64 4.34 21.43 -8.90
CA ASN A 64 5.43 21.41 -9.87
C ASN A 64 5.43 20.12 -10.70
N PHE A 65 5.24 18.96 -10.06
CA PHE A 65 5.13 17.68 -10.76
C PHE A 65 4.01 17.73 -11.81
N LEU A 66 2.81 18.17 -11.43
CA LEU A 66 1.64 18.20 -12.32
C LEU A 66 1.77 19.20 -13.48
N LYS A 67 2.59 20.25 -13.33
CA LYS A 67 2.87 21.23 -14.40
C LYS A 67 3.94 20.74 -15.38
N GLU A 68 4.98 20.09 -14.86
CA GLU A 68 6.17 19.72 -15.65
C GLU A 68 6.00 18.35 -16.34
N GLU A 69 5.30 17.41 -15.70
CA GLU A 69 5.19 16.03 -16.17
C GLU A 69 3.86 15.80 -16.87
N ASN A 70 3.90 15.51 -18.18
CA ASN A 70 2.71 15.12 -18.93
C ASN A 70 2.41 13.62 -18.72
N ALA A 71 2.17 13.23 -17.47
CA ALA A 71 1.85 11.87 -17.09
C ALA A 71 0.35 11.73 -16.79
N SER A 72 -0.30 10.72 -17.38
CA SER A 72 -1.64 10.31 -16.96
C SER A 72 -1.60 9.77 -15.53
N ILE A 73 -2.44 10.31 -14.66
CA ILE A 73 -2.56 9.94 -13.25
C ILE A 73 -4.04 9.68 -12.96
N ASP A 74 -4.37 8.46 -12.56
CA ASP A 74 -5.72 8.06 -12.18
C ASP A 74 -6.01 8.45 -10.72
N HIS A 75 -5.01 8.37 -9.83
CA HIS A 75 -5.15 8.67 -8.40
C HIS A 75 -3.89 9.29 -7.78
N LEU A 76 -4.08 10.22 -6.84
CA LEU A 76 -3.06 10.60 -5.87
C LEU A 76 -3.17 9.70 -4.64
N SER A 77 -2.13 8.92 -4.32
CA SER A 77 -2.14 8.00 -3.18
C SER A 77 -1.32 8.54 -2.01
N LEU A 78 -1.97 8.87 -0.89
CA LEU A 78 -1.29 9.11 0.39
C LEU A 78 -0.92 7.75 0.99
N ALA A 79 0.34 7.36 0.81
CA ALA A 79 0.82 6.00 1.06
C ALA A 79 2.35 5.95 1.10
N GLY A 80 2.91 4.76 0.93
CA GLY A 80 4.32 4.57 0.60
C GLY A 80 5.10 4.05 1.78
N SER A 81 5.82 4.91 2.47
CA SER A 81 6.94 4.53 3.33
C SER A 81 6.57 4.10 4.75
N GLY A 82 5.34 4.34 5.19
CA GLY A 82 4.87 4.03 6.55
C GLY A 82 3.37 4.25 6.67
N GLU A 83 2.88 4.55 7.89
CA GLU A 83 1.45 4.79 8.14
C GLU A 83 1.10 6.27 7.93
N PRO A 84 0.35 6.65 6.87
CA PRO A 84 0.10 8.06 6.56
C PRO A 84 -0.74 8.78 7.62
N THR A 85 -1.60 8.09 8.36
CA THR A 85 -2.44 8.72 9.41
C THR A 85 -1.64 9.23 10.62
N LEU A 86 -0.36 8.84 10.73
CA LEU A 86 0.58 9.46 11.68
C LEU A 86 0.92 10.92 11.32
N HIS A 87 0.66 11.36 10.09
CA HIS A 87 0.84 12.76 9.73
C HIS A 87 -0.27 13.63 10.34
N SER A 88 0.06 14.48 11.31
CA SER A 88 -0.92 15.33 12.02
C SER A 88 -1.57 16.38 11.12
N LYS A 89 -1.02 16.64 9.94
CA LYS A 89 -1.56 17.58 8.95
C LYS A 89 -2.17 16.91 7.72
N ILE A 90 -2.50 15.63 7.78
CA ILE A 90 -3.07 14.90 6.63
C ILE A 90 -4.35 15.56 6.09
N ARG A 91 -5.21 16.13 6.95
CA ARG A 91 -6.39 16.92 6.53
C ARG A 91 -6.00 18.09 5.62
N SER A 92 -5.03 18.90 6.07
CA SER A 92 -4.54 20.07 5.32
C SER A 92 -3.90 19.66 4.00
N ILE A 93 -3.24 18.50 3.94
CA ILE A 93 -2.68 17.96 2.70
C ILE A 93 -3.81 17.58 1.73
N ILE A 94 -4.82 16.83 2.17
CA ILE A 94 -5.97 16.45 1.33
C ILE A 94 -6.69 17.70 0.79
N GLU A 95 -6.97 18.67 1.65
CA GLU A 95 -7.59 19.95 1.28
C GLU A 95 -6.74 20.75 0.30
N GLY A 96 -5.42 20.78 0.50
CA GLY A 96 -4.47 21.44 -0.39
C GLY A 96 -4.43 20.79 -1.77
N LEU A 97 -4.35 19.45 -1.82
CA LEU A 97 -4.35 18.69 -3.06
C LEU A 97 -5.62 18.91 -3.88
N LYS A 98 -6.80 18.94 -3.23
CA LYS A 98 -8.08 19.23 -3.91
C LYS A 98 -8.16 20.64 -4.49
N LYS A 99 -7.38 21.59 -3.99
CA LYS A 99 -7.28 22.94 -4.59
C LYS A 99 -6.35 22.96 -5.80
N ILE A 100 -5.38 22.05 -5.86
CA ILE A 100 -4.39 21.96 -6.94
C ILE A 100 -4.94 21.17 -8.14
N THR A 101 -5.71 20.11 -7.89
CA THR A 101 -6.15 19.19 -8.94
C THR A 101 -7.51 18.55 -8.64
N SER A 102 -8.14 18.03 -9.70
CA SER A 102 -9.35 17.21 -9.63
C SER A 102 -9.07 15.70 -9.62
N ILE A 103 -7.80 15.30 -9.70
CA ILE A 103 -7.40 13.87 -9.62
C ILE A 103 -7.88 13.31 -8.26
N PRO A 104 -8.58 12.16 -8.23
CA PRO A 104 -9.05 11.55 -7.00
C PRO A 104 -7.93 11.24 -6.00
N ILE A 105 -8.18 11.50 -4.72
CA ILE A 105 -7.24 11.27 -3.62
C ILE A 105 -7.63 9.97 -2.90
N ALA A 106 -6.68 9.04 -2.86
CA ALA A 106 -6.78 7.78 -2.14
C ALA A 106 -5.86 7.78 -0.91
N VAL A 107 -6.35 7.30 0.23
CA VAL A 107 -5.53 7.11 1.45
C VAL A 107 -5.38 5.62 1.72
N ILE A 108 -4.15 5.11 1.70
CA ILE A 108 -3.84 3.71 2.01
C ILE A 108 -3.35 3.66 3.46
N THR A 109 -4.15 3.11 4.37
CA THR A 109 -3.88 3.11 5.81
C THR A 109 -3.99 1.70 6.38
N ASN A 110 -3.20 1.39 7.40
CA ASN A 110 -3.35 0.15 8.16
C ASN A 110 -4.54 0.20 9.14
N GLY A 111 -5.30 1.30 9.17
CA GLY A 111 -6.53 1.47 9.93
C GLY A 111 -6.34 1.62 11.45
N PHE A 112 -5.13 1.47 11.98
CA PHE A 112 -4.89 1.41 13.43
C PHE A 112 -5.40 2.63 14.17
N LEU A 113 -5.25 3.84 13.62
CA LEU A 113 -5.60 5.09 14.31
C LEU A 113 -7.07 5.51 14.13
N LEU A 114 -7.90 4.73 13.42
CA LEU A 114 -9.29 5.10 13.19
C LEU A 114 -10.18 5.05 14.44
N TRP A 115 -9.68 4.54 15.57
CA TRP A 115 -10.36 4.72 16.86
C TRP A 115 -10.35 6.18 17.33
N ASP A 116 -9.38 6.98 16.88
CA ASP A 116 -9.30 8.40 17.17
C ASP A 116 -10.33 9.17 16.32
N LEU A 117 -11.10 10.05 16.96
CA LEU A 117 -12.08 10.88 16.27
C LEU A 117 -11.41 11.88 15.32
N GLU A 118 -10.30 12.49 15.73
CA GLU A 118 -9.61 13.50 14.94
C GLU A 118 -9.09 12.89 13.63
N VAL A 119 -8.51 11.70 13.71
CA VAL A 119 -8.02 10.97 12.52
C VAL A 119 -9.15 10.64 11.56
N ARG A 120 -10.31 10.22 12.08
CA ARG A 120 -11.48 9.95 11.23
C ARG A 120 -11.95 11.21 10.50
N GLU A 121 -12.03 12.34 11.22
CA GLU A 121 -12.38 13.62 10.62
C GLU A 121 -11.37 14.09 9.58
N ASP A 122 -10.08 13.83 9.80
CA ASP A 122 -9.00 14.22 8.89
C ASP A 122 -9.09 13.56 7.52
N LEU A 123 -9.72 12.38 7.44
CA LEU A 123 -9.85 11.61 6.21
C LEU A 123 -11.15 11.88 5.45
N LEU A 124 -12.08 12.68 6.00
CA LEU A 124 -13.44 12.82 5.43
C LEU A 124 -13.48 13.35 4.01
N GLN A 125 -12.47 14.14 3.62
CA GLN A 125 -12.37 14.70 2.27
C GLN A 125 -11.63 13.78 1.29
N ALA A 126 -11.05 12.66 1.71
CA ALA A 126 -10.48 11.71 0.75
C ALA A 126 -11.59 11.10 -0.11
N ASP A 127 -11.31 10.86 -1.40
CA ASP A 127 -12.29 10.27 -2.32
C ASP A 127 -12.42 8.75 -2.07
N ILE A 128 -11.31 8.11 -1.72
CA ILE A 128 -11.23 6.68 -1.39
C ILE A 128 -10.33 6.49 -0.15
N VAL A 129 -10.77 5.67 0.80
CA VAL A 129 -9.92 5.19 1.89
C VAL A 129 -9.79 3.68 1.80
N LEU A 130 -8.54 3.20 1.82
CA LEU A 130 -8.19 1.79 1.72
C LEU A 130 -7.60 1.33 3.06
N PRO A 131 -8.43 1.03 4.07
CA PRO A 131 -7.95 0.49 5.33
C PRO A 131 -7.56 -0.98 5.19
N SER A 132 -6.53 -1.42 5.91
CA SER A 132 -6.22 -2.85 6.10
C SER A 132 -6.81 -3.38 7.40
N LEU A 133 -7.35 -4.61 7.39
CA LEU A 133 -7.75 -5.36 8.58
C LEU A 133 -7.41 -6.84 8.39
N ASP A 134 -6.25 -7.26 8.88
CA ASP A 134 -5.73 -8.61 8.63
C ASP A 134 -6.03 -9.60 9.75
N ALA A 135 -6.61 -9.13 10.86
CA ALA A 135 -6.96 -9.92 12.02
C ALA A 135 -8.17 -9.32 12.73
N VAL A 136 -8.97 -10.18 13.36
CA VAL A 136 -10.11 -9.78 14.20
C VAL A 136 -10.08 -10.41 15.58
N SER A 137 -9.21 -11.40 15.81
CA SER A 137 -8.90 -11.88 17.15
C SER A 137 -7.60 -11.29 17.67
N GLN A 138 -7.54 -11.06 18.99
CA GLN A 138 -6.38 -10.45 19.64
C GLN A 138 -5.09 -11.26 19.41
N GLU A 139 -5.18 -12.60 19.44
CA GLU A 139 -4.03 -13.48 19.23
C GLU A 139 -3.45 -13.32 17.82
N VAL A 140 -4.31 -13.40 16.80
CA VAL A 140 -3.89 -13.24 15.40
C VAL A 140 -3.37 -11.83 15.18
N PHE A 141 -4.02 -10.80 15.73
CA PHE A 141 -3.61 -9.40 15.63
C PHE A 141 -2.20 -9.16 16.17
N VAL A 142 -1.89 -9.70 17.35
CA VAL A 142 -0.54 -9.61 17.94
C VAL A 142 0.48 -10.37 17.10
N LYS A 143 0.11 -11.54 16.56
CA LYS A 143 0.99 -12.37 15.73
C LYS A 143 1.31 -11.72 14.38
N ILE A 144 0.31 -11.17 13.69
CA ILE A 144 0.42 -10.72 12.30
C ILE A 144 0.82 -9.24 12.17
N ASN A 145 0.18 -8.32 12.92
CA ASN A 145 0.43 -6.88 12.81
C ASN A 145 1.39 -6.35 13.88
N ARG A 146 1.61 -7.09 14.97
CA ARG A 146 2.53 -6.73 16.08
C ARG A 146 2.36 -5.27 16.55
N PRO A 147 1.15 -4.89 17.01
CA PRO A 147 0.83 -3.53 17.45
C PRO A 147 1.63 -3.12 18.70
N ARG A 148 1.31 -1.96 19.27
CA ARG A 148 1.72 -1.64 20.64
C ARG A 148 1.17 -2.72 21.60
N SER A 149 2.02 -3.17 22.53
CA SER A 149 1.65 -4.19 23.50
C SER A 149 0.38 -3.81 24.28
N GLY A 150 -0.52 -4.78 24.44
CA GLY A 150 -1.79 -4.62 25.16
C GLY A 150 -2.86 -3.80 24.43
N PHE A 151 -2.64 -3.35 23.19
CA PHE A 151 -3.68 -2.65 22.45
C PHE A 151 -4.78 -3.63 21.98
N PRO A 152 -6.06 -3.39 22.30
CA PRO A 152 -7.15 -4.30 21.94
C PRO A 152 -7.54 -4.16 20.46
N ILE A 153 -7.67 -5.29 19.76
CA ILE A 153 -8.12 -5.33 18.36
C ILE A 153 -9.51 -4.72 18.20
N GLU A 154 -10.38 -4.87 19.21
CA GLU A 154 -11.74 -4.35 19.20
C GLU A 154 -11.75 -2.83 19.01
N LYS A 155 -10.77 -2.09 19.55
CA LYS A 155 -10.69 -0.64 19.31
C LYS A 155 -10.44 -0.31 17.84
N VAL A 156 -9.61 -1.09 17.14
CA VAL A 156 -9.36 -0.90 15.70
C VAL A 156 -10.65 -1.17 14.91
N ILE A 157 -11.33 -2.27 15.25
CA ILE A 157 -12.59 -2.66 14.60
C ILE A 157 -13.68 -1.60 14.81
N GLU A 158 -13.91 -1.17 16.07
CA GLU A 158 -14.91 -0.14 16.36
C GLU A 158 -14.55 1.22 15.73
N GLY A 159 -13.25 1.53 15.60
CA GLY A 159 -12.78 2.70 14.87
C GLY A 159 -13.18 2.67 13.39
N LEU A 160 -12.98 1.52 12.73
CA LEU A 160 -13.39 1.30 11.33
C LEU A 160 -14.92 1.38 11.16
N VAL A 161 -15.68 0.74 12.05
CA VAL A 161 -17.15 0.78 12.04
C VAL A 161 -17.63 2.22 12.22
N ALA A 162 -17.11 2.94 13.20
CA ALA A 162 -17.49 4.33 13.45
C ALA A 162 -17.05 5.27 12.31
N PHE A 163 -15.93 4.98 11.63
CA PHE A 163 -15.51 5.73 10.45
C PHE A 163 -16.50 5.58 9.30
N ARG A 164 -17.01 4.38 9.03
CA ARG A 164 -18.01 4.15 7.96
C ARG A 164 -19.26 5.02 8.14
N GLU A 165 -19.73 5.23 9.38
CA GLU A 165 -20.95 6.01 9.63
C GLU A 165 -20.82 7.47 9.15
N ILE A 166 -19.64 8.06 9.35
CA ILE A 166 -19.40 9.47 9.05
C ILE A 166 -18.79 9.69 7.66
N TYR A 167 -17.99 8.74 7.16
CA TYR A 167 -17.34 8.85 5.86
C TYR A 167 -18.32 8.58 4.72
N LYS A 168 -18.32 9.44 3.71
CA LYS A 168 -19.25 9.35 2.55
C LYS A 168 -18.57 8.90 1.26
N GLY A 169 -17.24 8.82 1.22
CA GLY A 169 -16.50 8.25 0.10
C GLY A 169 -16.50 6.72 0.13
N GLN A 170 -15.62 6.14 -0.68
CA GLN A 170 -15.52 4.69 -0.84
C GLN A 170 -14.53 4.07 0.13
N ILE A 171 -14.93 2.99 0.79
CA ILE A 171 -14.06 2.17 1.63
C ILE A 171 -13.72 0.88 0.90
N TRP A 172 -12.46 0.71 0.54
CA TRP A 172 -11.96 -0.53 -0.07
C TRP A 172 -11.09 -1.26 0.95
N LEU A 173 -11.72 -2.17 1.71
CA LEU A 173 -11.07 -2.88 2.81
C LEU A 173 -10.09 -3.91 2.27
N GLU A 174 -8.79 -3.77 2.59
CA GLU A 174 -7.79 -4.79 2.29
C GLU A 174 -7.72 -5.83 3.42
N ILE A 175 -7.68 -7.10 3.04
CA ILE A 175 -7.39 -8.22 3.95
C ILE A 175 -6.26 -9.03 3.33
N LEU A 176 -5.08 -9.01 3.97
CA LEU A 176 -3.93 -9.80 3.54
C LEU A 176 -3.87 -11.11 4.32
N PHE A 177 -3.87 -12.24 3.61
CA PHE A 177 -3.78 -13.57 4.20
C PHE A 177 -2.36 -14.12 4.18
N CYS A 178 -1.94 -14.62 5.35
CA CYS A 178 -0.71 -15.35 5.60
C CYS A 178 -1.06 -16.78 6.01
N LYS A 179 -0.57 -17.77 5.26
CA LYS A 179 -0.90 -19.17 5.46
C LYS A 179 -0.54 -19.65 6.87
N GLY A 180 -1.48 -20.31 7.55
CA GLY A 180 -1.34 -20.78 8.93
C GLY A 180 -1.29 -19.67 9.99
N VAL A 181 -1.70 -18.43 9.65
CA VAL A 181 -1.71 -17.29 10.58
C VAL A 181 -3.12 -16.76 10.78
N ASN A 182 -3.79 -16.32 9.71
CA ASN A 182 -5.11 -15.67 9.75
C ASN A 182 -6.12 -16.32 8.78
N ASP A 183 -5.85 -17.53 8.31
CA ASP A 183 -6.63 -18.30 7.33
C ASP A 183 -7.44 -19.44 7.97
N SER A 184 -7.51 -19.52 9.31
CA SER A 184 -8.34 -20.52 9.99
C SER A 184 -9.83 -20.26 9.75
N LYS A 185 -10.64 -21.32 9.77
CA LYS A 185 -12.09 -21.21 9.58
C LYS A 185 -12.73 -20.29 10.62
N GLU A 186 -12.30 -20.38 11.87
CA GLU A 186 -12.79 -19.57 12.98
C GLU A 186 -12.45 -18.08 12.81
N GLU A 187 -11.23 -17.77 12.35
CA GLU A 187 -10.85 -16.38 12.06
C GLU A 187 -11.62 -15.83 10.87
N LEU A 188 -11.79 -16.62 9.80
CA LEU A 188 -12.57 -16.24 8.62
C LEU A 188 -14.03 -15.96 8.96
N MET A 189 -14.67 -16.78 9.80
CA MET A 189 -16.06 -16.53 10.24
C MET A 189 -16.18 -15.21 11.00
N ARG A 190 -15.29 -14.96 11.97
CA ARG A 190 -15.25 -13.68 12.72
C ARG A 190 -14.95 -12.49 11.81
N MET A 191 -14.05 -12.68 10.83
CA MET A 191 -13.71 -11.65 9.87
C MET A 191 -14.93 -11.28 9.02
N LYS A 192 -15.68 -12.28 8.54
CA LYS A 192 -16.93 -12.03 7.77
C LYS A 192 -17.97 -11.26 8.57
N GLU A 193 -18.18 -11.61 9.84
CA GLU A 193 -19.05 -10.85 10.75
C GLU A 193 -18.57 -9.41 10.90
N THR A 194 -17.27 -9.21 11.07
CA THR A 194 -16.65 -7.88 11.22
C THR A 194 -16.78 -7.03 9.95
N VAL A 195 -16.52 -7.62 8.78
CA VAL A 195 -16.70 -6.99 7.47
C VAL A 195 -18.14 -6.56 7.26
N ASN A 196 -19.12 -7.38 7.67
CA ASN A 196 -20.55 -7.01 7.60
C ASN A 196 -20.88 -5.78 8.46
N ARG A 197 -20.18 -5.58 9.58
CA ARG A 197 -20.33 -4.38 10.43
C ARG A 197 -19.67 -3.15 9.80
N ILE A 198 -18.47 -3.31 9.24
CA ILE A 198 -17.71 -2.24 8.57
C ILE A 198 -18.42 -1.76 7.31
N ARG A 199 -19.15 -2.64 6.62
CA ARG A 199 -19.88 -2.36 5.36
C ARG A 199 -19.00 -1.67 4.31
N PRO A 200 -17.85 -2.26 3.93
CA PRO A 200 -17.02 -1.67 2.86
C PRO A 200 -17.74 -1.75 1.50
N ASP A 201 -17.31 -0.89 0.59
CA ASP A 201 -17.77 -0.88 -0.80
C ASP A 201 -17.16 -2.06 -1.55
N PHE A 202 -15.86 -2.30 -1.35
CA PHE A 202 -15.13 -3.45 -1.90
C PHE A 202 -14.27 -4.13 -0.83
N ILE A 203 -14.07 -5.44 -1.01
CA ILE A 203 -13.16 -6.24 -0.20
C ILE A 203 -12.01 -6.70 -1.11
N HIS A 204 -10.82 -6.29 -0.73
CA HIS A 204 -9.60 -6.46 -1.49
C HIS A 204 -8.76 -7.55 -0.83
N LEU A 205 -8.81 -8.75 -1.41
CA LEU A 205 -8.11 -9.91 -0.89
C LEU A 205 -6.69 -9.95 -1.45
N ASN A 206 -5.72 -10.16 -0.57
CA ASN A 206 -4.32 -10.21 -0.93
C ASN A 206 -3.64 -11.37 -0.20
N THR A 207 -2.47 -11.78 -0.68
CA THR A 207 -1.59 -12.73 0.02
C THR A 207 -0.14 -12.36 -0.22
N VAL A 208 0.79 -13.06 0.43
CA VAL A 208 2.23 -12.75 0.43
C VAL A 208 2.87 -13.11 -0.91
N ILE A 209 2.62 -12.29 -1.93
CA ILE A 209 3.16 -12.45 -3.27
C ILE A 209 4.47 -11.68 -3.51
N ARG A 210 4.99 -11.04 -2.46
CA ARG A 210 6.29 -10.37 -2.46
C ARG A 210 7.06 -10.75 -1.20
N PRO A 211 8.41 -10.67 -1.24
CA PRO A 211 9.24 -11.01 -0.10
C PRO A 211 8.81 -10.26 1.17
N PRO A 212 8.36 -10.98 2.23
CA PRO A 212 7.91 -10.37 3.47
C PRO A 212 9.07 -9.90 4.36
N SER A 213 8.76 -9.19 5.44
CA SER A 213 9.74 -8.81 6.47
C SER A 213 10.22 -10.01 7.29
N GLU A 214 9.41 -11.06 7.39
CA GLU A 214 9.72 -12.30 8.11
C GLU A 214 9.72 -13.51 7.14
N GLY A 215 10.86 -14.19 7.00
CA GLY A 215 11.05 -15.23 5.97
C GLY A 215 10.24 -16.51 6.15
N TRP A 216 9.63 -16.73 7.32
CA TRP A 216 8.77 -17.89 7.58
C TRP A 216 7.32 -17.67 7.12
N VAL A 217 6.97 -16.46 6.68
CA VAL A 217 5.62 -16.11 6.25
C VAL A 217 5.39 -16.61 4.83
N ASN A 218 4.32 -17.39 4.65
CA ASN A 218 3.99 -18.02 3.38
C ASN A 218 2.67 -17.48 2.82
N PRO A 219 2.53 -17.40 1.48
CA PRO A 219 1.27 -17.10 0.84
C PRO A 219 0.28 -18.25 0.93
N LEU A 220 -1.00 -17.92 0.76
CA LEU A 220 -2.01 -18.88 0.34
C LEU A 220 -1.76 -19.25 -1.12
N ASP A 221 -2.04 -20.50 -1.49
CA ASP A 221 -2.08 -20.89 -2.90
C ASP A 221 -3.33 -20.35 -3.60
N GLN A 222 -3.37 -20.50 -4.93
CA GLN A 222 -4.47 -19.98 -5.75
C GLN A 222 -5.84 -20.57 -5.36
N LYS A 223 -5.90 -21.87 -5.02
CA LYS A 223 -7.16 -22.52 -4.63
C LYS A 223 -7.61 -22.01 -3.27
N GLU A 224 -6.67 -21.87 -2.33
CA GLU A 224 -6.93 -21.35 -0.99
C GLU A 224 -7.50 -19.93 -1.04
N ILE A 225 -6.86 -19.01 -1.78
CA ILE A 225 -7.34 -17.63 -1.88
C ILE A 225 -8.66 -17.51 -2.67
N ASP A 226 -8.89 -18.35 -3.68
CA ASP A 226 -10.18 -18.42 -4.38
C ASP A 226 -11.32 -18.91 -3.48
N HIS A 227 -11.06 -19.88 -2.61
CA HIS A 227 -12.04 -20.28 -1.59
C HIS A 227 -12.37 -19.11 -0.65
N VAL A 228 -11.38 -18.34 -0.23
CA VAL A 228 -11.58 -17.15 0.60
C VAL A 228 -12.41 -16.08 -0.16
N ARG A 229 -12.12 -15.85 -1.44
CA ARG A 229 -12.90 -14.95 -2.31
C ARG A 229 -14.38 -15.35 -2.35
N VAL A 230 -14.66 -16.62 -2.67
CA VAL A 230 -16.04 -17.14 -2.69
C VAL A 230 -16.70 -16.99 -1.32
N PHE A 231 -15.96 -17.22 -0.23
CA PHE A 231 -16.47 -17.11 1.13
C PHE A 231 -16.91 -15.68 1.49
N PHE A 232 -16.17 -14.64 1.08
CA PHE A 232 -16.55 -13.23 1.30
C PHE A 232 -17.61 -12.72 0.31
N GLY A 233 -17.81 -13.40 -0.82
CA GLY A 233 -18.89 -13.14 -1.76
C GLY A 233 -18.55 -12.06 -2.81
N GLU A 234 -19.59 -11.48 -3.42
CA GLU A 234 -19.46 -10.68 -4.65
C GLU A 234 -18.63 -9.39 -4.50
N LYS A 235 -18.58 -8.82 -3.28
CA LYS A 235 -17.76 -7.64 -3.00
C LYS A 235 -16.27 -7.95 -2.95
N ALA A 236 -15.89 -9.23 -2.88
CA ALA A 236 -14.51 -9.65 -2.74
C ALA A 236 -13.84 -9.91 -4.09
N SER A 237 -12.70 -9.26 -4.29
CA SER A 237 -11.82 -9.49 -5.43
C SER A 237 -10.41 -9.81 -4.95
N ILE A 238 -9.74 -10.73 -5.64
CA ILE A 238 -8.32 -11.01 -5.41
C ILE A 238 -7.53 -9.96 -6.16
N ILE A 239 -6.64 -9.27 -5.46
CA ILE A 239 -5.74 -8.29 -6.06
C ILE A 239 -4.61 -9.06 -6.76
N SER A 240 -4.79 -9.32 -8.05
CA SER A 240 -3.76 -9.90 -8.91
C SER A 240 -2.66 -8.89 -9.21
N GLU A 241 -1.48 -9.36 -9.63
CA GLU A 241 -0.33 -8.50 -9.70
C GLU A 241 -0.45 -7.40 -10.76
N PHE A 242 -1.14 -7.61 -11.89
CA PHE A 242 -1.44 -6.57 -12.88
C PHE A 242 -2.57 -6.97 -13.84
N ASP A 243 -3.83 -6.76 -13.46
CA ASP A 243 -4.92 -6.71 -14.44
C ASP A 243 -5.04 -5.31 -15.02
N ARG A 244 -4.49 -5.15 -16.24
CA ARG A 244 -4.66 -4.01 -17.16
C ARG A 244 -3.89 -2.72 -16.81
N HIS A 245 -2.69 -2.58 -17.35
CA HIS A 245 -2.13 -1.25 -17.64
C HIS A 245 -1.96 -1.06 -19.16
N PRO A 246 -2.36 0.10 -19.70
CA PRO A 246 -2.08 0.45 -21.10
C PRO A 246 -0.57 0.48 -21.36
N LEU A 247 -0.19 0.18 -22.60
CA LEU A 247 1.16 0.34 -23.14
C LEU A 247 1.67 1.76 -22.89
N LEU A 248 2.91 1.91 -22.40
CA LEU A 248 3.53 3.21 -22.18
C LEU A 248 3.98 3.87 -23.50
N ALA A 249 4.13 5.20 -23.45
CA ALA A 249 4.62 6.02 -24.56
C ALA A 249 6.13 5.78 -24.87
N PRO A 250 6.60 6.00 -26.11
CA PRO A 250 7.87 5.44 -26.62
C PRO A 250 9.18 6.09 -26.13
N GLU A 251 9.14 7.22 -25.43
CA GLU A 251 10.34 8.00 -25.10
C GLU A 251 10.59 8.06 -23.58
N ARG A 252 11.00 6.94 -22.97
CA ARG A 252 11.43 6.93 -21.55
C ARG A 252 12.72 6.17 -21.33
N ASP A 253 13.51 6.64 -20.37
CA ASP A 253 14.66 5.91 -19.85
C ASP A 253 14.16 4.74 -18.97
N ILE A 254 14.14 3.54 -19.57
CA ILE A 254 13.75 2.28 -18.94
C ILE A 254 14.52 2.04 -17.64
N ARG A 255 15.81 2.39 -17.61
CA ARG A 255 16.69 2.19 -16.45
C ARG A 255 16.21 2.99 -15.24
N GLU A 256 15.81 4.24 -15.47
CA GLU A 256 15.32 5.11 -14.41
C GLU A 256 13.94 4.68 -13.91
N GLU A 257 13.06 4.24 -14.81
CA GLU A 257 11.73 3.75 -14.42
C GLU A 257 11.84 2.47 -13.57
N ILE A 258 12.76 1.54 -13.91
CA ILE A 258 13.08 0.37 -13.06
C ILE A 258 13.47 0.82 -11.65
N LEU A 259 14.44 1.75 -11.53
CA LEU A 259 14.91 2.23 -10.23
C LEU A 259 13.80 2.95 -9.44
N LYS A 260 12.96 3.77 -10.11
CA LYS A 260 11.82 4.44 -9.47
C LYS A 260 10.82 3.45 -8.88
N ILE A 261 10.51 2.38 -9.60
CA ILE A 261 9.58 1.34 -9.15
C ILE A 261 10.19 0.52 -8.00
N LEU A 262 11.44 0.07 -8.15
CA LEU A 262 12.11 -0.80 -7.19
C LEU A 262 12.47 -0.10 -5.87
N LYS A 263 12.60 1.24 -5.85
CA LYS A 263 12.74 2.03 -4.61
C LYS A 263 11.62 1.83 -3.61
N ARG A 264 10.46 1.32 -4.04
CA ARG A 264 9.28 1.19 -3.18
C ARG A 264 8.98 -0.23 -2.77
N ARG A 265 9.37 -1.20 -3.59
CA ARG A 265 9.01 -2.59 -3.40
C ARG A 265 9.88 -3.51 -4.26
N PRO A 266 10.20 -4.71 -3.76
CA PRO A 266 10.77 -5.76 -4.59
C PRO A 266 9.76 -6.21 -5.67
N LEU A 267 10.23 -6.47 -6.89
CA LEU A 267 9.43 -6.99 -8.00
C LEU A 267 10.19 -8.05 -8.81
N SER A 268 9.46 -9.00 -9.41
CA SER A 268 10.02 -9.92 -10.40
C SER A 268 10.25 -9.23 -11.75
N LEU A 269 10.98 -9.89 -12.66
CA LEU A 269 11.14 -9.40 -14.05
C LEU A 269 9.78 -9.29 -14.76
N TYR A 270 8.91 -10.28 -14.53
CA TYR A 270 7.55 -10.30 -15.07
C TYR A 270 6.74 -9.10 -14.58
N ASP A 271 6.81 -8.80 -13.28
CA ASP A 271 6.09 -7.67 -12.68
C ASP A 271 6.62 -6.31 -13.13
N LEU A 272 7.94 -6.19 -13.31
CA LEU A 272 8.54 -4.98 -13.88
C LEU A 272 8.04 -4.76 -15.30
N SER A 273 8.06 -5.80 -16.14
CA SER A 273 7.53 -5.77 -17.51
C SER A 273 6.06 -5.36 -17.55
N ARG A 274 5.21 -5.99 -16.72
CA ARG A 274 3.78 -5.66 -16.63
C ARG A 274 3.54 -4.24 -16.13
N GLY A 275 4.27 -3.80 -15.11
CA GLY A 275 4.17 -2.44 -14.60
C GLY A 275 4.60 -1.40 -15.65
N MET A 276 5.69 -1.66 -16.37
CA MET A 276 6.18 -0.76 -17.40
C MET A 276 5.38 -0.85 -18.70
N GLY A 277 4.48 -1.83 -18.84
CA GLY A 277 3.72 -2.03 -20.07
C GLY A 277 4.62 -2.32 -21.28
N ILE A 278 5.81 -2.89 -21.06
CA ILE A 278 6.76 -3.28 -22.12
C ILE A 278 7.14 -4.76 -21.96
N PRO A 279 7.44 -5.49 -23.04
CA PRO A 279 7.89 -6.87 -23.00
C PRO A 279 9.12 -7.13 -22.10
N GLN A 280 9.22 -8.33 -21.50
CA GLN A 280 10.36 -8.67 -20.62
C GLN A 280 11.72 -8.56 -21.30
N ASN A 281 11.81 -8.88 -22.59
CA ASN A 281 13.03 -8.75 -23.38
C ASN A 281 13.49 -7.29 -23.56
N GLU A 282 12.62 -6.30 -23.35
CA GLU A 282 12.99 -4.88 -23.32
C GLU A 282 13.45 -4.42 -21.93
N VAL A 283 12.95 -5.04 -20.85
CA VAL A 283 13.39 -4.75 -19.47
C VAL A 283 14.72 -5.44 -19.16
N ASN A 284 14.87 -6.70 -19.57
CA ASN A 284 15.98 -7.57 -19.19
C ASN A 284 17.39 -6.98 -19.45
N PRO A 285 17.66 -6.27 -20.57
CA PRO A 285 18.97 -5.67 -20.85
C PRO A 285 19.45 -4.67 -19.78
N TYR A 286 18.54 -4.10 -19.00
CA TYR A 286 18.85 -3.11 -17.97
C TYR A 286 19.11 -3.71 -16.59
N ILE A 287 18.67 -4.95 -16.34
CA ILE A 287 18.75 -5.60 -15.04
C ILE A 287 20.19 -5.93 -14.65
N GLU A 288 20.91 -6.67 -15.50
CA GLU A 288 22.30 -7.05 -15.21
C GLU A 288 23.23 -5.83 -14.99
N PRO A 289 23.21 -4.77 -15.83
CA PRO A 289 23.98 -3.57 -15.57
C PRO A 289 23.67 -2.94 -14.21
N LEU A 290 22.39 -2.83 -13.83
CA LEU A 290 22.00 -2.26 -12.54
C LEU A 290 22.48 -3.11 -11.35
N ILE A 291 22.54 -4.44 -11.49
CA ILE A 291 23.12 -5.33 -10.48
C ILE A 291 24.64 -5.13 -10.38
N ARG A 292 25.35 -5.10 -11.52
CA ARG A 292 26.82 -4.93 -11.55
C ARG A 292 27.27 -3.59 -10.97
N GLU A 293 26.46 -2.55 -11.17
CA GLU A 293 26.69 -1.24 -10.56
C GLU A 293 26.31 -1.16 -9.08
N GLY A 294 25.75 -2.24 -8.51
CA GLY A 294 25.30 -2.28 -7.13
C GLY A 294 24.04 -1.45 -6.86
N LYS A 295 23.31 -0.99 -7.88
CA LYS A 295 22.08 -0.19 -7.70
C LYS A 295 20.88 -1.03 -7.27
N ILE A 296 20.82 -2.29 -7.72
CA ILE A 296 19.80 -3.26 -7.32
C ILE A 296 20.47 -4.57 -6.91
N LYS A 297 19.79 -5.35 -6.07
CA LYS A 297 20.18 -6.69 -5.65
C LYS A 297 19.06 -7.68 -5.91
N THR A 298 19.40 -8.97 -5.89
CA THR A 298 18.43 -10.05 -6.06
C THR A 298 18.03 -10.64 -4.71
N ARG A 299 16.77 -11.01 -4.60
CA ARG A 299 16.20 -11.72 -3.46
C ARG A 299 15.35 -12.88 -3.98
N ILE A 300 15.64 -14.08 -3.52
CA ILE A 300 14.88 -15.28 -3.88
C ILE A 300 13.71 -15.43 -2.89
N PHE A 301 12.51 -15.64 -3.42
CA PHE A 301 11.32 -15.93 -2.62
C PHE A 301 10.44 -16.92 -3.39
N GLY A 302 10.22 -18.10 -2.79
CA GLY A 302 9.66 -19.24 -3.50
C GLY A 302 10.58 -19.70 -4.63
N GLU A 303 10.03 -19.90 -5.83
CA GLU A 303 10.76 -20.28 -7.04
C GLU A 303 11.17 -19.06 -7.91
N LEU A 304 10.87 -17.84 -7.44
CA LEU A 304 11.03 -16.61 -8.21
C LEU A 304 12.19 -15.74 -7.70
N ILE A 305 12.80 -15.01 -8.64
CA ILE A 305 13.79 -13.98 -8.37
C ILE A 305 13.08 -12.63 -8.35
N TYR A 306 13.24 -11.90 -7.25
CA TYR A 306 12.83 -10.51 -7.11
C TYR A 306 14.06 -9.62 -7.13
N TYR A 307 13.90 -8.42 -7.69
CA TYR A 307 14.88 -7.35 -7.67
C TYR A 307 14.43 -6.30 -6.67
N GLU A 308 15.35 -5.77 -5.88
CA GLU A 308 15.10 -4.67 -4.93
C GLU A 308 16.28 -3.69 -4.95
N ILE A 309 16.07 -2.44 -4.50
CA ILE A 309 17.17 -1.49 -4.38
C ILE A 309 18.20 -2.01 -3.38
N SER A 310 19.48 -1.87 -3.73
CA SER A 310 20.56 -2.11 -2.77
C SER A 310 20.53 -0.99 -1.74
N GLU A 311 20.43 -1.36 -0.46
CA GLU A 311 20.70 -0.44 0.63
C GLU A 311 22.21 -0.19 0.65
N ASN A 312 22.62 1.06 0.45
CA ASN A 312 23.99 1.51 0.71
C ASN A 312 24.22 1.61 2.23
#